data_AF-R7TAX4-F1
#
_entry.id   AF-R7TAX4-F1
#
_cell.length_a   1.000
_cell.length_b   1.000
_cell.length_c   1.000
_cell.angle_alpha   90.00
_cell.angle_beta   90.00
_cell.angle_gamma   90.00
#
_symmetry.space_group_name_H-M   'P 1'
#
loop_
_entity.id
_entity.type
_entity.pdbx_description
1 polymer ?
#
loop_
_entity_poly.entity_id
_entity_poly.type
_entity_poly.pdbx_seq_one_letter_code
_entity_poly.pdbx_strand_id
1 'polypeptide(L)'
;ELDALLSCNRLTHQLLSQHLALDDFNTILQEANTSVTSPIGRITLYLFLEVNYDFLPQFCYNASTNRFVRTVYSFVDPVEREKAPSTAYHYQWGNKMLTDCYKNIFSLYGKFIGPPHFQAMVRLLGYHEIALIIKQMKEIIHTIISSQIVPLLETLKEVMPKRCKLPRFEYTSPGEESLT
;
A
#
# COMPACT_ATOMS: atom_id res chain seq x y z
N GLU A 1 3.46 4.63 11.43
CA GLU A 1 3.73 6.02 11.89
C GLU A 1 2.44 6.80 12.11
N LEU A 2 1.63 7.05 11.07
CA LEU A 2 0.38 7.83 11.19
C LEU A 2 -0.55 7.38 12.31
N ASP A 3 -0.85 6.08 12.41
CA ASP A 3 -1.70 5.50 13.46
C ASP A 3 -1.21 5.81 14.89
N ALA A 4 0.11 5.75 15.10
CA ALA A 4 0.72 6.07 16.39
C ALA A 4 0.68 7.59 16.66
N LEU A 5 0.91 8.42 15.63
CA LEU A 5 0.82 9.87 15.78
C LEU A 5 -0.60 10.31 16.12
N LEU A 6 -1.62 9.70 15.51
CA LEU A 6 -3.02 9.94 15.86
C LEU A 6 -3.35 9.48 17.29
N SER A 7 -2.76 8.37 17.74
CA SER A 7 -2.88 7.91 19.12
C SER A 7 -2.26 8.90 20.12
N CYS A 8 -1.09 9.48 19.79
CA CYS A 8 -0.49 10.55 20.57
C CYS A 8 -1.37 11.81 20.58
N ASN A 9 -1.91 12.23 19.43
CA ASN A 9 -2.83 13.37 19.36
C ASN A 9 -4.10 13.14 20.20
N ARG A 10 -4.63 11.92 20.22
CA ARG A 10 -5.77 11.56 21.07
C ARG A 10 -5.45 11.69 22.55
N LEU A 11 -4.25 11.25 22.97
CA LEU A 11 -3.79 11.44 24.34
C LEU A 11 -3.61 12.92 24.69
N THR A 12 -3.03 13.71 23.78
CA THR A 12 -2.90 15.16 23.95
C THR A 12 -4.26 15.83 24.13
N HIS A 13 -5.24 15.48 23.31
CA HIS A 13 -6.62 15.96 23.44
C HIS A 13 -7.22 15.60 24.80
N GLN A 14 -7.10 14.33 25.23
CA GLN A 14 -7.59 13.88 26.54
C GLN A 14 -6.99 14.66 27.72
N LEU A 15 -5.70 14.98 27.67
CA LEU A 15 -5.04 15.77 28.71
C LEU A 15 -5.50 17.23 28.70
N LEU A 16 -5.64 17.84 27.52
CA LEU A 16 -6.10 19.21 27.39
C LEU A 16 -7.58 19.38 27.79
N SER A 17 -8.42 18.39 27.49
CA SER A 17 -9.84 18.40 27.86
C SER A 17 -10.11 18.41 29.36
N GLN A 18 -9.10 18.12 30.20
CA GLN A 18 -9.21 18.26 31.66
C GLN A 18 -9.25 19.73 32.09
N HIS A 19 -8.78 20.65 31.24
CA HIS A 19 -8.63 22.06 31.56
C HIS A 19 -9.29 23.00 30.56
N LEU A 20 -9.57 22.51 29.34
CA LEU A 20 -10.14 23.29 28.24
C LEU A 20 -11.39 22.61 27.69
N ALA A 21 -12.40 23.40 27.33
CA ALA A 21 -13.52 22.91 26.54
C ALA A 21 -13.06 22.78 25.07
N LEU A 22 -12.91 21.55 24.59
CA LEU A 22 -12.53 21.23 23.22
C LEU A 22 -13.66 20.44 22.56
N ASP A 23 -13.78 20.57 21.23
CA ASP A 23 -14.65 19.71 20.44
C ASP A 23 -14.22 18.24 20.56
N ASP A 24 -15.14 17.31 20.27
CA ASP A 24 -14.82 15.89 20.29
C ASP A 24 -13.67 15.57 19.33
N PHE A 25 -12.73 14.74 19.79
CA PHE A 25 -11.55 14.40 19.00
C PHE A 25 -11.91 13.79 17.64
N ASN A 26 -12.98 12.97 17.58
CA ASN A 26 -13.36 12.34 16.31
C ASN A 26 -13.95 13.36 15.35
N THR A 27 -14.67 14.38 15.83
CA THR A 27 -15.13 15.50 14.99
C THR A 27 -13.94 16.25 14.39
N ILE A 28 -12.96 16.62 15.22
CA ILE A 28 -11.73 17.28 14.77
C ILE A 28 -10.99 16.42 13.73
N LEU A 29 -10.87 15.12 13.99
CA LEU A 29 -10.20 14.18 13.08
C LEU A 29 -10.95 14.03 11.76
N GLN A 30 -12.28 13.95 11.79
CA GLN A 30 -13.10 13.84 10.58
C GLN A 30 -12.99 15.10 9.73
N GLU A 31 -12.97 16.27 10.35
CA GLU A 31 -12.75 17.53 9.63
C GLU A 31 -11.36 17.58 8.99
N ALA A 32 -10.31 17.23 9.74
CA ALA A 32 -8.93 17.20 9.22
C ALA A 32 -8.73 16.16 8.09
N ASN A 33 -9.44 15.03 8.19
CA ASN A 33 -9.50 13.99 7.16
C ASN A 33 -10.44 14.36 6.00
N THR A 34 -11.08 15.54 6.04
CA THR A 34 -12.11 16.02 5.11
C THR A 34 -13.26 15.04 4.87
N SER A 35 -13.53 14.16 5.84
CA SER A 35 -14.60 13.17 5.76
C SER A 35 -15.97 13.72 6.19
N VAL A 36 -16.05 15.00 6.52
CA VAL A 36 -17.32 15.72 6.79
C VAL A 36 -17.93 16.22 5.48
N THR A 37 -17.11 16.77 4.60
CA THR A 37 -17.53 17.39 3.34
C THR A 37 -17.41 16.45 2.14
N SER A 38 -16.62 15.39 2.26
CA SER A 38 -16.41 14.38 1.22
C SER A 38 -16.81 12.99 1.73
N PRO A 39 -17.42 12.14 0.89
CA PRO A 39 -17.71 10.75 1.24
C PRO A 39 -16.43 9.91 1.41
N ILE A 40 -15.30 10.36 0.87
CA ILE A 40 -14.01 9.68 0.97
C ILE A 40 -13.03 10.62 1.64
N GLY A 41 -12.52 10.22 2.81
CA GLY A 41 -11.50 10.96 3.54
C GLY A 41 -10.13 10.90 2.85
N ARG A 42 -9.26 11.86 3.20
CA ARG A 42 -7.89 11.97 2.68
C ARG A 42 -7.09 10.69 2.88
N ILE A 43 -7.16 10.09 4.07
CA ILE A 43 -6.40 8.87 4.39
C ILE A 43 -6.75 7.74 3.40
N THR A 44 -8.04 7.53 3.14
CA THR A 44 -8.54 6.51 2.21
C THR A 44 -8.10 6.79 0.77
N LEU A 45 -8.21 8.06 0.33
CA LEU A 45 -7.79 8.46 -1.00
C LEU A 45 -6.29 8.24 -1.21
N TYR A 46 -5.45 8.67 -0.25
CA TYR A 46 -4.01 8.46 -0.32
C TYR A 46 -3.63 6.99 -0.31
N LEU A 47 -4.28 6.16 0.51
CA LEU A 47 -4.04 4.73 0.48
C LEU A 47 -4.37 4.12 -0.87
N PHE A 48 -5.49 4.52 -1.49
CA PHE A 48 -5.85 4.04 -2.82
C PHE A 48 -4.80 4.42 -3.87
N LEU A 49 -4.31 5.67 -3.87
CA LEU A 49 -3.24 6.11 -4.77
C LEU A 49 -1.96 5.31 -4.55
N GLU A 50 -1.52 5.15 -3.30
CA GLU A 50 -0.33 4.38 -2.95
C GLU A 50 -0.45 2.90 -3.35
N VAL A 51 -1.64 2.31 -3.19
CA VAL A 51 -1.89 0.93 -3.63
C VAL A 51 -1.72 0.81 -5.14
N ASN A 52 -2.30 1.73 -5.91
CA ASN A 52 -2.31 1.64 -7.37
C ASN A 52 -0.97 1.96 -8.02
N TYR A 53 -0.31 3.02 -7.55
CA TYR A 53 0.86 3.56 -8.23
C TYR A 53 2.19 3.07 -7.66
N ASP A 54 2.22 2.57 -6.42
CA ASP A 54 3.44 2.07 -5.78
C ASP A 54 3.31 0.58 -5.42
N PHE A 55 2.34 0.22 -4.57
CA PHE A 55 2.26 -1.13 -4.01
C PHE A 55 2.11 -2.23 -5.06
N LEU A 56 1.08 -2.14 -5.91
CA LEU A 56 0.79 -3.16 -6.92
C LEU A 56 1.94 -3.36 -7.92
N PRO A 57 2.53 -2.31 -8.52
CA PRO A 57 3.61 -2.50 -9.48
C PRO A 57 4.97 -2.82 -8.86
N GLN A 58 5.24 -2.41 -7.61
CA GLN A 58 6.61 -2.42 -7.07
C GLN A 58 6.84 -3.42 -5.93
N PHE A 59 5.85 -4.21 -5.50
CA PHE A 59 6.02 -5.14 -4.38
C PHE A 59 5.79 -6.61 -4.77
N CYS A 60 6.66 -7.48 -4.25
CA CYS A 60 6.56 -8.93 -4.38
C CYS A 60 6.16 -9.55 -3.03
N TYR A 61 5.18 -10.45 -3.06
CA TYR A 61 4.73 -11.17 -1.87
C TYR A 61 5.59 -12.39 -1.58
N ASN A 62 6.04 -12.55 -0.34
CA ASN A 62 6.70 -13.74 0.18
C ASN A 62 5.78 -14.44 1.19
N ALA A 63 5.19 -15.56 0.76
CA ALA A 63 4.25 -16.34 1.56
C ALA A 63 4.86 -16.93 2.84
N SER A 64 6.12 -17.36 2.80
CA SER A 64 6.81 -17.94 3.97
C SER A 64 6.99 -16.94 5.10
N THR A 65 7.13 -15.66 4.78
CA THR A 65 7.29 -14.58 5.78
C THR A 65 6.00 -13.77 6.00
N ASN A 66 4.98 -13.98 5.17
CA ASN A 66 3.76 -13.17 5.09
C ASN A 66 4.08 -11.66 4.95
N ARG A 67 5.01 -11.31 4.05
CA ARG A 67 5.47 -9.94 3.83
C ARG A 67 5.62 -9.64 2.36
N PHE A 68 5.36 -8.38 2.01
CA PHE A 68 5.65 -7.78 0.72
C PHE A 68 6.96 -7.00 0.82
N VAL A 69 7.83 -7.17 -0.18
CA VAL A 69 9.12 -6.47 -0.27
C VAL A 69 9.23 -5.84 -1.65
N ARG A 70 9.87 -4.68 -1.75
CA ARG A 70 10.06 -4.00 -3.03
C ARG A 70 10.85 -4.88 -4.01
N THR A 71 10.39 -4.91 -5.26
CA THR A 71 11.10 -5.53 -6.37
C THR A 71 12.38 -4.73 -6.70
N VAL A 72 13.39 -5.43 -7.20
CA VAL A 72 14.60 -4.81 -7.76
C VAL A 72 14.33 -4.29 -9.18
N TYR A 73 13.36 -4.89 -9.87
CA TYR A 73 12.99 -4.57 -11.25
C TYR A 73 11.67 -3.80 -11.26
N SER A 74 11.74 -2.47 -11.23
CA SER A 74 10.55 -1.62 -11.42
C SER A 74 10.37 -1.32 -12.90
N PHE A 75 9.18 -1.61 -13.42
CA PHE A 75 8.77 -1.27 -14.80
C PHE A 75 7.86 -0.03 -14.84
N VAL A 76 7.68 0.62 -13.70
CA VAL A 76 6.86 1.82 -13.55
C VAL A 76 7.76 2.97 -13.14
N ASP A 77 7.56 4.12 -13.78
CA ASP A 77 8.28 5.35 -13.46
C ASP A 77 8.05 5.73 -12.00
N PRO A 78 9.10 6.20 -11.29
CA PRO A 78 8.96 6.64 -9.92
C PRO A 78 8.01 7.83 -9.88
N VAL A 79 6.91 7.70 -9.12
CA VAL A 79 6.00 8.81 -8.87
C VAL A 79 6.71 9.85 -8.02
N GLU A 80 6.87 11.06 -8.55
CA GLU A 80 7.38 12.18 -7.77
C GLU A 80 6.35 12.55 -6.70
N ARG A 81 6.77 12.43 -5.44
CA ARG A 81 5.95 12.81 -4.29
C ARG A 81 6.40 14.16 -3.78
N GLU A 82 5.44 15.05 -3.57
CA GLU A 82 5.71 16.31 -2.88
C GLU A 82 6.26 16.04 -1.48
N LYS A 83 7.33 16.76 -1.12
CA LYS A 83 7.87 16.69 0.24
C LYS A 83 6.88 17.38 1.17
N ALA A 84 6.55 16.69 2.27
CA ALA A 84 5.74 17.28 3.33
C ALA A 84 6.39 18.58 3.85
N PRO A 85 5.59 19.62 4.14
CA PRO A 85 6.10 20.87 4.64
C PRO A 85 6.78 20.68 6.01
N SER A 86 7.90 21.37 6.21
CA SER A 86 8.57 21.38 7.51
C SER A 86 7.67 21.99 8.56
N THR A 87 7.37 21.22 9.61
CA THR A 87 6.48 21.64 10.69
C THR A 87 7.26 21.66 12.00
N ALA A 88 6.91 22.55 12.92
CA ALA A 88 7.55 22.60 14.23
C ALA A 88 7.30 21.31 15.04
N TYR A 89 8.25 20.91 15.88
CA TYR A 89 8.23 19.63 16.60
C TYR A 89 6.99 19.43 17.48
N HIS A 90 6.41 20.51 18.02
CA HIS A 90 5.22 20.45 18.86
C HIS A 90 3.94 20.07 18.09
N TYR A 91 3.91 20.23 16.76
CA TYR A 91 2.83 19.72 15.90
C TYR A 91 3.05 18.25 15.48
N GLN A 92 4.14 17.62 15.93
CA GLN A 92 4.48 16.23 15.63
C GLN A 92 4.56 15.42 16.93
N TRP A 93 5.77 15.09 17.37
CA TRP A 93 6.03 14.24 18.54
C TRP A 93 6.36 15.06 19.80
N GLY A 94 6.19 16.39 19.75
CA GLY A 94 6.43 17.31 20.87
C GLY A 94 7.78 18.01 20.80
N ASN A 95 8.88 17.27 20.76
CA ASN A 95 10.24 17.82 20.72
C ASN A 95 11.16 17.03 19.77
N LYS A 96 12.35 17.59 19.50
CA LYS A 96 13.33 16.99 18.58
C LYS A 96 13.75 15.57 18.97
N MET A 97 14.03 15.34 20.26
CA MET A 97 14.46 14.04 20.76
C MET A 97 13.39 12.97 20.50
N LEU A 98 12.13 13.27 20.81
CA LEU A 98 11.01 12.36 20.56
C LEU A 98 10.80 12.12 19.07
N THR A 99 10.89 13.17 18.24
CA THR A 99 10.81 13.01 16.78
C THR A 99 11.90 12.07 16.26
N ASP A 100 13.14 12.21 16.69
CA ASP A 100 14.24 11.34 16.28
C ASP A 100 14.05 9.89 16.77
N CYS A 101 13.57 9.71 18.01
CA CYS A 101 13.25 8.38 18.56
C CYS A 101 12.16 7.68 17.75
N TYR A 102 11.01 8.33 17.53
CA TYR A 102 9.90 7.74 16.78
C TYR A 102 10.26 7.49 15.31
N LYS A 103 11.02 8.38 14.69
CA LYS A 103 11.55 8.16 13.33
C LYS A 103 12.38 6.88 13.27
N ASN A 104 13.26 6.64 14.24
CA ASN A 104 14.06 5.41 14.30
C ASN A 104 13.20 4.16 14.52
N ILE A 105 12.19 4.22 15.40
CA ILE A 105 11.26 3.11 15.63
C ILE A 105 10.49 2.79 14.34
N PHE A 106 9.94 3.79 13.67
CA PHE A 106 9.13 3.57 12.46
C PHE A 106 9.97 3.25 11.22
N SER A 107 11.27 3.57 11.21
CA SER A 107 12.18 3.16 10.14
C SER A 107 12.24 1.63 9.95
N LEU A 108 11.99 0.86 11.02
CA LEU A 108 11.92 -0.61 10.99
C LEU A 108 10.79 -1.13 10.10
N TYR A 109 9.75 -0.33 9.89
CA TYR A 109 8.59 -0.65 9.06
C TYR A 109 8.71 -0.13 7.62
N GLY A 110 9.77 0.63 7.30
CA GLY A 110 9.92 1.27 5.98
C GLY A 110 10.36 0.35 4.84
N LYS A 111 10.82 -0.87 5.13
CA LYS A 111 11.42 -1.80 4.14
C LYS A 111 10.53 -2.96 3.70
N PHE A 112 9.33 -3.08 4.26
CA PHE A 112 8.39 -4.15 3.92
C PHE A 112 6.95 -3.70 4.20
N ILE A 113 5.98 -4.39 3.62
CA ILE A 113 4.57 -4.28 3.99
C ILE A 113 4.11 -5.65 4.50
N GLY A 114 3.26 -5.70 5.52
CA GLY A 114 2.91 -6.97 6.20
C GLY A 114 1.87 -6.76 7.30
N PRO A 115 1.65 -7.76 8.18
CA PRO A 115 0.60 -7.73 9.19
C PRO A 115 0.47 -6.43 10.00
N PRO A 116 1.56 -5.81 10.54
CA PRO A 116 1.42 -4.56 11.29
C PRO A 116 0.87 -3.39 10.45
N HIS A 117 1.18 -3.37 9.15
CA HIS A 117 0.68 -2.35 8.23
C HIS A 117 -0.81 -2.53 7.95
N PHE A 118 -1.24 -3.76 7.64
CA PHE A 118 -2.65 -4.06 7.43
C PHE A 118 -3.48 -3.83 8.70
N GLN A 119 -2.95 -4.15 9.88
CA GLN A 119 -3.62 -3.83 11.14
C GLN A 119 -3.79 -2.32 11.35
N ALA A 120 -2.76 -1.52 11.04
CA ALA A 120 -2.87 -0.06 11.11
C ALA A 120 -3.88 0.47 10.08
N MET A 121 -3.88 -0.06 8.85
CA MET A 121 -4.87 0.28 7.83
C MET A 121 -6.30 -0.01 8.31
N VAL A 122 -6.55 -1.18 8.90
CA VAL A 122 -7.88 -1.55 9.43
C VAL A 122 -8.31 -0.68 10.62
N ARG A 123 -7.37 -0.15 11.41
CA ARG A 123 -7.71 0.81 12.50
C ARG A 123 -8.01 2.21 11.97
N LEU A 124 -7.32 2.63 10.91
CA LEU A 124 -7.47 3.95 10.31
C LEU A 124 -8.67 4.04 9.36
N LEU A 125 -9.02 2.93 8.72
CA LEU A 125 -10.12 2.84 7.76
C LEU A 125 -11.30 2.14 8.42
N GLY A 126 -12.51 2.64 8.21
CA GLY A 126 -13.72 1.93 8.58
C GLY A 126 -14.07 0.81 7.60
N TYR A 127 -15.09 0.02 7.95
CA TYR A 127 -15.61 -1.05 7.09
C TYR A 127 -16.06 -0.55 5.71
N HIS A 128 -16.63 0.66 5.66
CA HIS A 128 -17.09 1.26 4.40
C HIS A 128 -15.93 1.54 3.45
N GLU A 129 -14.86 2.14 3.97
CA GLU A 129 -13.67 2.52 3.21
C GLU A 129 -12.90 1.28 2.73
N ILE A 130 -12.78 0.26 3.58
CA ILE A 130 -12.18 -1.03 3.20
C ILE A 130 -12.99 -1.67 2.06
N ALA A 131 -14.32 -1.69 2.16
CA ALA A 131 -15.18 -2.23 1.12
C ALA A 131 -15.04 -1.46 -0.20
N LEU A 132 -14.90 -0.14 -0.14
CA LEU A 132 -14.65 0.69 -1.31
C LEU A 132 -13.31 0.35 -1.99
N ILE A 133 -12.24 0.21 -1.20
CA ILE A 133 -10.92 -0.18 -1.73
C ILE A 133 -11.00 -1.55 -2.40
N ILE A 134 -11.60 -2.55 -1.75
CA ILE A 134 -11.74 -3.91 -2.32
C ILE A 134 -12.54 -3.87 -3.63
N LYS A 135 -13.63 -3.09 -3.66
CA LYS A 135 -14.44 -2.92 -4.88
C LYS A 135 -13.58 -2.35 -6.01
N GLN A 136 -12.81 -1.29 -5.75
CA GLN A 136 -11.97 -0.68 -6.78
C GLN A 136 -10.82 -1.60 -7.22
N MET A 137 -10.21 -2.34 -6.30
CA MET A 137 -9.19 -3.35 -6.64
C MET A 137 -9.74 -4.41 -7.60
N LYS A 138 -10.98 -4.86 -7.39
CA LYS A 138 -11.65 -5.80 -8.31
C LYS A 138 -11.79 -5.22 -9.71
N GLU A 139 -12.22 -3.96 -9.83
CA GLU A 139 -12.35 -3.28 -11.13
C GLU A 139 -10.98 -3.16 -11.82
N ILE A 140 -9.92 -2.78 -11.10
CA ILE A 140 -8.56 -2.71 -11.63
C ILE A 140 -8.09 -4.07 -12.15
N ILE A 141 -8.28 -5.14 -11.37
CA ILE A 141 -7.92 -6.51 -11.79
C ILE A 141 -8.67 -6.89 -13.07
N HIS A 142 -9.97 -6.63 -13.11
CA HIS A 142 -10.80 -6.91 -14.29
C HIS A 142 -10.31 -6.15 -15.53
N THR A 143 -9.97 -4.86 -15.37
CA THR A 143 -9.40 -4.04 -16.44
C THR A 143 -8.07 -4.60 -16.92
N ILE A 144 -7.11 -4.89 -16.03
CA ILE A 144 -5.79 -5.41 -16.41
C ILE A 144 -5.92 -6.73 -17.18
N ILE A 145 -6.76 -7.64 -16.70
CA ILE A 145 -6.98 -8.92 -17.37
C ILE A 145 -7.56 -8.70 -18.78
N SER A 146 -8.65 -7.95 -18.87
CA SER A 146 -9.40 -7.80 -20.12
C SER A 146 -8.68 -6.95 -21.16
N SER A 147 -7.99 -5.88 -20.74
CA SER A 147 -7.40 -4.89 -21.66
C SER A 147 -5.92 -5.12 -21.97
N GLN A 148 -5.18 -5.83 -21.09
CA GLN A 148 -3.74 -6.02 -21.27
C GLN A 148 -3.38 -7.50 -21.44
N ILE A 149 -3.81 -8.35 -20.51
CA ILE A 149 -3.39 -9.77 -20.49
C ILE A 149 -4.04 -10.55 -21.63
N VAL A 150 -5.35 -10.44 -21.83
CA VAL A 150 -6.06 -11.19 -22.88
C VAL A 150 -5.52 -10.89 -24.28
N PRO A 151 -5.35 -9.62 -24.71
CA PRO A 151 -4.76 -9.32 -26.03
C PRO A 151 -3.32 -9.82 -26.17
N LEU A 152 -2.52 -9.74 -25.11
CA LEU A 152 -1.15 -10.27 -25.10
C LEU A 152 -1.15 -11.79 -25.28
N LEU A 153 -2.07 -12.50 -24.60
CA LEU A 153 -2.21 -13.95 -24.74
C LEU A 153 -2.71 -14.36 -26.13
N GLU A 154 -3.62 -13.59 -26.74
CA GLU A 154 -4.07 -13.83 -28.11
C GLU A 154 -2.90 -13.70 -29.09
N THR A 155 -2.09 -12.65 -28.96
CA THR A 155 -0.88 -12.44 -29.77
C THR A 155 0.13 -13.57 -29.56
N LEU A 156 0.40 -13.94 -28.30
CA LEU A 156 1.32 -15.03 -27.98
C LEU A 156 0.84 -16.38 -28.54
N LYS A 157 -0.47 -16.63 -28.51
CA LYS A 157 -1.08 -17.85 -29.05
C LYS A 157 -0.88 -17.99 -30.55
N GLU A 158 -0.83 -16.88 -31.30
CA GLU A 158 -0.53 -16.90 -32.74
C GLU A 158 0.92 -17.27 -33.04
N VAL A 159 1.85 -16.84 -32.17
CA VAL A 159 3.29 -17.11 -32.31
C VAL A 159 3.69 -18.48 -31.75
N MET A 160 2.92 -19.03 -30.81
CA MET A 160 3.20 -20.33 -30.23
C MET A 160 3.11 -21.47 -31.27
N PRO A 161 3.96 -22.50 -31.15
CA PRO A 161 3.88 -23.67 -32.02
C PRO A 161 2.54 -24.37 -31.85
N LYS A 162 1.82 -24.58 -32.97
CA LYS A 162 0.51 -25.27 -32.99
C LYS A 162 0.55 -26.68 -32.40
N ARG A 163 1.73 -27.30 -32.36
CA ARG A 163 2.00 -28.59 -31.74
C ARG A 163 3.38 -28.54 -31.08
N CYS A 164 3.41 -28.67 -29.76
CA CYS A 164 4.64 -28.92 -29.00
C CYS A 164 4.54 -30.36 -28.46
N LYS A 165 5.30 -31.30 -29.04
CA LYS A 165 5.34 -32.68 -28.54
C LYS A 165 6.38 -32.76 -27.44
N LEU A 166 6.00 -33.36 -26.30
CA LEU A 166 6.94 -33.67 -25.25
C LEU A 166 7.93 -34.75 -25.76
N PRO A 167 9.25 -34.51 -25.66
CA PRO A 167 10.25 -35.52 -25.99
C PRO A 167 10.04 -36.81 -25.18
N ARG A 168 10.49 -37.93 -25.73
CA ARG A 168 10.50 -39.21 -25.00
C ARG A 168 11.68 -39.22 -24.03
N PHE A 169 11.56 -39.99 -22.95
CA PHE A 169 12.62 -40.19 -21.95
C PHE A 169 13.99 -40.60 -22.55
N GLU A 170 13.99 -41.21 -23.74
CA GLU A 170 15.20 -41.59 -24.49
C GLU A 170 16.04 -40.38 -24.95
N TYR A 171 15.43 -39.20 -25.04
CA TYR A 171 16.15 -37.94 -25.21
C TYR A 171 16.72 -37.55 -23.85
N THR A 172 18.01 -37.81 -23.62
CA THR A 172 18.73 -37.32 -22.43
C THR A 172 18.58 -35.81 -22.28
N SER A 173 18.67 -35.28 -21.05
CA SER A 173 18.43 -33.87 -20.71
C SER A 173 19.07 -32.81 -21.65
N PRO A 174 20.27 -32.99 -22.25
CA PRO A 174 20.81 -32.01 -23.21
C PRO A 174 20.04 -31.97 -24.54
N GLY A 175 19.35 -33.05 -24.90
CA GLY A 175 18.53 -33.19 -26.10
C GLY A 175 17.15 -32.57 -25.97
N GLU A 176 16.66 -32.34 -24.74
CA GLU A 176 15.37 -31.69 -24.49
C GLU A 176 15.48 -30.15 -24.54
N GLU A 177 16.60 -29.58 -24.09
CA GLU A 177 16.87 -28.13 -24.12
C GLU A 177 17.15 -27.57 -25.53
N SER A 178 17.50 -28.43 -26.49
CA SER A 178 17.86 -28.04 -27.87
C SER A 178 16.70 -28.17 -28.88
N LEU A 179 15.53 -28.63 -28.44
CA LEU A 179 14.33 -28.86 -29.28
C LEU A 179 13.20 -27.84 -29.07
N THR A 180 13.41 -26.84 -28.20
CA THR A 180 12.53 -25.67 -28.01
C THR A 180 13.16 -24.42 -28.59
#